data_AF-A0A1E4YCQ0-F1
#
_entry.id   AF-A0A1E4YCQ0-F1
#
_cell.length_a   1.000
_cell.length_b   1.000
_cell.length_c   1.000
_cell.angle_alpha   90.00
_cell.angle_beta   90.00
_cell.angle_gamma   90.00
#
_symmetry.space_group_name_H-M   'P 1'
#
loop_
_entity.id
_entity.type
_entity.pdbx_description
1 polymer ?
#
loop_
_entity_poly.entity_id
_entity_poly.type
_entity_poly.pdbx_seq_one_letter_code
_entity_poly.pdbx_strand_id
1 'polypeptide(L)'
;MNLVAMGQGLTLTSEATIAARFPGVVYRPLSEEILPFCAIWSPHNDNPALRRLLSLARTMSRRSNAVAVPGLIANSATSSLS
;
A
#
# COMPACT_ATOMS: atom_id res chain seq x y z
N MET A 1 -8.13 -15.08 -4.70
CA MET A 1 -7.07 -15.98 -5.22
C MET A 1 -7.55 -17.40 -5.55
N ASN A 2 -8.82 -17.75 -5.38
CA ASN A 2 -9.30 -19.13 -5.58
C ASN A 2 -9.13 -19.66 -7.00
N LEU A 3 -9.42 -18.86 -8.04
CA LEU A 3 -9.22 -19.29 -9.44
C LEU A 3 -7.74 -19.58 -9.74
N VAL A 4 -6.84 -18.68 -9.33
CA VAL A 4 -5.39 -18.88 -9.49
C VAL A 4 -4.91 -20.13 -8.73
N ALA A 5 -5.42 -20.38 -7.51
CA ALA A 5 -5.11 -21.58 -6.73
C ALA A 5 -5.64 -22.88 -7.38
N MET A 6 -6.72 -22.80 -8.15
CA MET A 6 -7.24 -23.89 -8.99
C MET A 6 -6.50 -24.02 -10.34
N GLY A 7 -5.43 -23.26 -10.56
CA GLY A 7 -4.68 -23.24 -11.82
C GLY A 7 -5.42 -22.53 -12.96
N GLN A 8 -6.47 -21.76 -12.66
CA GLN A 8 -7.27 -21.01 -13.63
C GLN A 8 -6.70 -19.59 -13.79
N GLY A 9 -5.68 -19.47 -14.65
CA GLY A 9 -5.11 -18.17 -15.05
C GLY A 9 -4.18 -17.54 -14.01
N LEU A 10 -3.90 -16.25 -14.20
CA LEU A 10 -3.03 -15.42 -13.36
C LEU A 10 -3.70 -14.08 -13.04
N THR A 11 -3.27 -13.44 -11.96
CA THR A 11 -3.77 -12.13 -11.56
C THR A 11 -2.65 -11.29 -10.96
N LEU A 12 -2.74 -9.97 -11.12
CA LEU A 12 -1.87 -9.04 -10.44
C LEU A 12 -2.43 -8.75 -9.04
N THR A 13 -1.54 -8.56 -8.09
CA THR A 13 -1.94 -8.26 -6.71
C THR A 13 -0.91 -7.36 -6.05
N SER A 14 -1.32 -6.69 -4.98
CA SER A 14 -0.40 -5.89 -4.16
C SER A 14 0.48 -6.81 -3.31
N GLU A 15 1.69 -6.36 -2.97
CA GLU A 15 2.57 -7.04 -2.03
C GLU A 15 1.88 -7.35 -0.68
N ALA A 16 0.94 -6.51 -0.26
CA ALA A 16 0.14 -6.73 0.95
C ALA A 16 -0.61 -8.08 0.94
N THR A 17 -0.98 -8.60 -0.23
CA THR A 17 -1.68 -9.88 -0.37
C THR A 17 -0.78 -11.08 -0.07
N ILE A 18 0.54 -10.94 -0.12
CA ILE A 18 1.49 -12.01 0.21
C ILE A 18 1.39 -12.42 1.69
N ALA A 19 0.92 -11.52 2.55
CA ALA A 19 0.66 -11.84 3.96
C ALA A 19 -0.39 -12.95 4.14
N ALA A 20 -1.32 -13.09 3.19
CA ALA A 20 -2.26 -14.20 3.14
C ALA A 20 -1.66 -15.35 2.31
N ARG A 21 -1.57 -16.55 2.90
CA ARG A 21 -1.07 -17.74 2.20
C ARG A 21 -2.18 -18.46 1.45
N PHE A 22 -2.00 -18.69 0.15
CA PHE A 22 -2.88 -19.53 -0.67
C PHE A 22 -2.11 -20.75 -1.17
N PRO A 23 -2.51 -21.99 -0.78
CA PRO A 23 -1.85 -23.20 -1.24
C PRO A 23 -1.82 -23.29 -2.78
N GLY A 24 -0.69 -23.73 -3.33
CA GLY A 24 -0.50 -23.88 -4.77
C GLY A 24 -0.26 -22.57 -5.54
N VAL A 25 -0.32 -21.40 -4.88
CA VAL A 25 -0.05 -20.10 -5.52
C VAL A 25 1.42 -19.72 -5.34
N VAL A 26 2.06 -19.34 -6.45
CA VAL A 26 3.41 -18.77 -6.47
C VAL A 26 3.32 -17.29 -6.82
N TYR A 27 3.98 -16.45 -6.03
CA TYR A 27 4.08 -15.01 -6.28
C TYR A 27 5.34 -14.71 -7.07
N ARG A 28 5.25 -13.85 -8.08
CA ARG A 28 6.40 -13.31 -8.82
C ARG A 28 6.39 -11.79 -8.71
N PRO A 29 7.51 -11.16 -8.30
CA PRO A 29 7.60 -9.71 -8.26
C PRO A 29 7.56 -9.16 -9.69
N LEU A 30 6.78 -8.09 -9.90
CA LEU A 30 6.86 -7.27 -11.10
C LEU A 30 7.72 -6.05 -10.76
N SER A 31 8.84 -5.90 -11.46
CA SER A 31 9.70 -4.73 -11.34
C SER A 31 9.03 -3.51 -11.99
N GLU A 32 9.35 -2.32 -11.49
CA GLU A 32 8.98 -1.02 -12.08
C GLU A 32 7.51 -0.57 -11.96
N GLU A 33 6.61 -1.38 -11.40
CA GLU A 33 5.22 -0.98 -11.14
C GLU A 33 4.98 -0.68 -9.66
N ILE A 34 4.67 0.59 -9.35
CA ILE A 34 4.28 1.03 -8.01
C ILE A 34 2.76 1.12 -7.95
N LEU A 35 2.13 0.29 -7.12
CA LEU A 35 0.71 0.39 -6.82
C LEU A 35 0.48 1.45 -5.72
N PRO A 36 -0.15 2.61 -6.03
CA PRO A 36 -0.42 3.62 -5.02
C PRO A 36 -1.44 3.10 -4.00
N PHE A 37 -1.18 3.35 -2.72
CA PHE A 37 -2.10 3.08 -1.63
C PHE A 37 -2.53 4.39 -0.97
N CYS A 38 -3.83 4.63 -0.85
CA CYS A 38 -4.37 5.83 -0.22
C CYS A 38 -5.52 5.49 0.74
N ALA A 39 -5.74 6.38 1.71
CA ALA A 39 -6.90 6.35 2.58
C ALA A 39 -7.68 7.64 2.38
N ILE A 40 -9.01 7.54 2.41
CA ILE A 40 -9.93 8.65 2.14
C ILE A 40 -10.81 8.85 3.37
N TRP A 41 -11.05 10.11 3.72
CA TRP A 41 -11.96 10.50 4.79
C TRP A 41 -12.66 11.81 4.42
N SER A 42 -13.81 12.07 5.05
CA SER A 42 -14.50 13.36 4.91
C SER A 42 -13.61 14.50 5.44
N PRO A 43 -13.57 15.67 4.76
CA PRO A 43 -12.87 16.85 5.27
C PRO A 43 -13.33 17.30 6.66
N HIS A 44 -14.56 16.95 7.05
CA HIS A 44 -15.17 17.33 8.34
C HIS A 44 -15.08 16.21 9.41
N ASN A 45 -14.23 15.19 9.20
CA ASN A 45 -14.09 14.10 10.16
C ASN A 45 -13.14 14.47 11.32
N ASP A 46 -13.72 14.99 12.41
CA ASP A 46 -13.00 15.34 13.63
C ASP A 46 -12.88 14.20 14.66
N ASN A 47 -13.15 12.95 14.26
CA ASN A 47 -13.10 11.82 15.18
C ASN A 47 -11.66 11.61 15.73
N PRO A 48 -11.47 11.63 17.07
CA PRO A 48 -10.15 11.42 17.67
C PRO A 48 -9.55 10.04 17.35
N ALA A 49 -10.38 9.03 17.07
CA ALA A 49 -9.93 7.71 16.65
C ALA A 49 -9.20 7.75 15.30
N LEU A 50 -9.70 8.53 14.32
CA LEU A 50 -9.03 8.72 13.03
C LEU A 50 -7.67 9.41 13.23
N ARG A 51 -7.63 10.46 14.05
CA ARG A 51 -6.38 11.18 14.37
C ARG A 51 -5.35 10.23 14.99
N ARG A 52 -5.78 9.37 15.91
CA ARG A 52 -4.91 8.39 16.56
C ARG A 52 -4.45 7.29 15.61
N LEU A 53 -5.33 6.78 14.74
CA LEU A 53 -4.98 5.83 13.68
C LEU A 53 -3.88 6.39 12.76
N LEU A 54 -4.06 7.63 12.28
CA LEU A 54 -3.07 8.29 11.40
C LEU A 54 -1.73 8.54 12.12
N SER A 55 -1.74 8.83 13.41
CA SER A 55 -0.51 8.96 14.22
C SER A 55 0.24 7.62 14.34
N LEU A 56 -0.51 6.53 14.58
CA LEU A 56 0.03 5.17 14.62
C LEU A 56 0.62 4.76 13.26
N ALA A 57 -0.12 4.98 12.17
CA ALA A 57 0.33 4.66 10.81
C ALA A 57 1.66 5.37 10.46
N ARG A 58 1.79 6.67 10.78
CA ARG A 58 3.05 7.41 10.59
C ARG A 58 4.20 6.84 11.41
N THR A 59 3.93 6.41 12.65
CA THR A 59 4.94 5.81 13.52
C THR A 59 5.40 4.45 12.98
N MET A 60 4.49 3.62 12.49
CA MET A 60 4.80 2.34 11.87
C MET A 60 5.56 2.51 10.55
N SER A 61 5.14 3.45 9.69
CA SER A 61 5.81 3.75 8.42
C SER A 61 7.29 4.12 8.62
N ARG A 62 7.61 4.94 9.62
CA ARG A 62 9.02 5.29 9.95
C ARG A 62 9.85 4.08 10.40
N ARG A 63 9.23 3.09 11.06
CA ARG A 63 9.92 1.85 11.46
C ARG A 63 10.13 0.91 10.28
N SER A 64 9.22 0.93 9.31
CA SER A 64 9.21 0.04 8.14
C SER A 64 10.00 0.57 6.94
N ASN A 65 10.94 1.51 7.11
CA ASN A 65 11.73 2.13 6.03
C ASN A 65 12.68 1.14 5.29
N ALA A 66 12.40 -0.16 5.29
CA ALA A 66 13.17 -1.24 4.68
C ALA A 66 12.78 -1.55 3.22
N VAL A 67 11.76 -0.91 2.65
CA VAL A 67 11.50 -0.98 1.20
C VAL A 67 11.12 0.40 0.67
N ALA A 68 12.10 1.31 0.66
CA ALA A 68 12.02 2.48 -0.20
C ALA A 68 12.30 2.00 -1.63
N VAL A 69 11.29 1.94 -2.49
CA VAL A 69 11.51 1.91 -3.94
C VAL A 69 12.00 3.31 -4.33
N PRO A 70 13.25 3.47 -4.80
CA PRO A 70 13.77 4.78 -5.20
C PRO A 70 12.95 5.32 -6.37
N GLY A 71 12.22 6.43 -6.17
CA GLY A 71 11.51 7.12 -7.27
C GLY A 71 10.24 7.89 -6.88
N LEU A 72 9.55 7.53 -5.78
CA LEU A 72 8.23 8.13 -5.46
C LEU A 72 8.30 9.45 -4.65
N ILE A 73 9.46 9.81 -4.11
CA ILE A 73 9.62 11.01 -3.26
C ILE A 73 9.67 12.35 -4.04
N ALA A 74 9.54 12.35 -5.37
CA ALA A 74 9.74 13.56 -6.18
C ALA A 74 8.54 14.52 -6.29
N ASN A 75 7.28 14.12 -6.02
CA ASN A 75 6.12 14.91 -6.45
C ASN A 75 5.17 15.40 -5.35
N SER A 76 5.67 15.82 -4.18
CA SER A 76 4.79 16.43 -3.14
C SER A 76 5.21 17.83 -2.65
N ALA A 77 6.12 18.51 -3.35
CA ALA A 77 6.62 19.82 -2.93
C ALA A 77 6.39 20.95 -3.95
N THR A 78 5.23 21.03 -4.59
CA THR A 78 4.83 22.22 -5.38
C THR A 78 3.31 22.40 -5.42
N SER A 79 2.68 22.67 -4.27
CA SER A 79 1.33 23.26 -4.24
C SER A 79 1.12 24.08 -2.97
N SER A 80 1.97 25.07 -2.74
CA SER A 80 1.64 26.21 -1.89
C SER A 80 2.55 27.36 -2.30
N LEU A 81 1.98 28.28 -3.07
CA LEU A 81 2.14 29.72 -2.91
C LEU A 81 1.17 30.40 -3.89
N SER A 82 0.51 31.40 -3.33
CA SER A 82 -0.44 32.34 -3.93
C SER A 82 0.10 33.05 -5.17
#